data_AF-A0AAV5PGV0-F1
#
_entry.id   AF-A0AAV5PGV0-F1
#
_cell.length_a   1.000
_cell.length_b   1.000
_cell.length_c   1.000
_cell.angle_alpha   90.00
_cell.angle_beta   90.00
_cell.angle_gamma   90.00
#
_symmetry.space_group_name_H-M   'P 1'
#
loop_
_entity.id
_entity.type
_entity.pdbx_description
1 polymer ?
#
loop_
_entity_poly.entity_id
_entity_poly.type
_entity_poly.pdbx_seq_one_letter_code
_entity_poly.pdbx_strand_id
1 'polypeptide(L)'
;MIDRLGVFNQHAAVNLLDYYTTIEIIISLFIAGLLALVYKNIHYSKQRKRNSYWSLGLLLIINLIEWTSVMLDGFSGQYRIWLVINKFLNHSLIPFLGYFVIHIWVRHSKYDRLLAVLLTGNVLFQLASIATGWTFSIDQNNHYHQGRYYYVYFIICIIVMFAIVSAYHQFEQKTFSGDCLFMFYTFFVVFLGIVIQEVSGGALRTTSLTITIGMCFLLNRFNNFTQKVSDLKISRDNVVMRTDMTDIMTGIVKAGGLTVCACLYSGDRGQVGGTIMFTISFLILLIFLTIVAVPVAIAAFLLKVSFKILGWLIGICFTLALLISLLLISVM
;
A
#
# COMPACT_ATOMS: atom_id res chain seq x y z
N MET A 1 -20.87 34.64 -25.09
CA MET A 1 -19.53 34.28 -24.55
C MET A 1 -19.62 33.49 -23.25
N ILE A 2 -20.57 33.79 -22.36
CA ILE A 2 -20.84 33.06 -21.11
C ILE A 2 -21.34 31.62 -21.35
N ASP A 3 -22.22 31.39 -22.34
CA ASP A 3 -22.69 30.02 -22.65
C ASP A 3 -21.61 29.10 -23.23
N ARG A 4 -20.65 29.64 -24.01
CA ARG A 4 -19.52 28.84 -24.50
C ARG A 4 -18.55 28.46 -23.38
N LEU A 5 -18.40 29.30 -22.35
CA LEU A 5 -17.61 28.98 -21.16
C LEU A 5 -18.30 27.91 -20.30
N GLY A 6 -19.63 27.95 -20.18
CA GLY A 6 -20.42 26.89 -19.54
C GLY A 6 -20.27 25.54 -20.23
N VAL A 7 -20.43 25.50 -21.55
CA VAL A 7 -20.30 24.27 -22.36
C VAL A 7 -18.87 23.71 -22.34
N PHE A 8 -17.84 24.57 -22.43
CA PHE A 8 -16.44 24.12 -22.30
C PHE A 8 -16.14 23.54 -20.92
N ASN A 9 -16.65 24.18 -19.86
CA ASN A 9 -16.45 23.72 -18.48
C ASN A 9 -17.17 22.39 -18.23
N GLN A 10 -18.35 22.21 -18.84
CA GLN A 10 -19.12 20.98 -18.74
C GLN A 10 -18.46 19.81 -19.50
N HIS A 11 -17.93 20.06 -20.71
CA HIS A 11 -17.14 19.05 -21.43
C HIS A 11 -15.83 18.70 -20.71
N ALA A 12 -15.14 19.68 -20.13
CA ALA A 12 -13.92 19.43 -19.35
C ALA A 12 -14.21 18.61 -18.09
N ALA A 13 -15.32 18.87 -17.41
CA ALA A 13 -15.74 18.10 -16.24
C ALA A 13 -16.11 16.65 -16.57
N VAL A 14 -16.82 16.42 -17.68
CA VAL A 14 -17.15 15.06 -18.17
C VAL A 14 -15.87 14.30 -18.52
N ASN A 15 -14.96 14.92 -19.27
CA ASN A 15 -13.68 14.29 -19.62
C ASN A 15 -12.86 13.92 -18.37
N LEU A 16 -12.81 14.78 -17.36
CA LEU A 16 -12.09 14.51 -16.11
C LEU A 16 -12.68 13.33 -15.33
N LEU A 17 -14.02 13.21 -15.30
CA LEU A 17 -14.72 12.10 -14.65
C LEU A 17 -14.49 10.76 -15.38
N ASP A 18 -14.43 10.79 -16.71
CA ASP A 18 -14.12 9.62 -17.54
C ASP A 18 -12.67 9.15 -17.33
N TYR A 19 -11.71 10.08 -17.25
CA TYR A 19 -10.32 9.76 -16.92
C TYR A 19 -10.19 9.15 -15.53
N TYR A 20 -10.84 9.75 -14.52
CA TYR A 20 -10.84 9.22 -13.15
C TYR A 20 -11.42 7.80 -13.08
N THR A 21 -12.57 7.58 -13.70
CA THR A 21 -13.21 6.25 -13.76
C THR A 21 -12.31 5.22 -14.42
N THR A 22 -11.64 5.60 -15.52
CA THR A 22 -10.69 4.72 -16.21
C THR A 22 -9.54 4.32 -15.30
N ILE A 23 -8.96 5.28 -14.56
CA ILE A 23 -7.87 5.01 -13.61
C ILE A 23 -8.32 4.08 -12.49
N GLU A 24 -9.49 4.31 -11.89
CA GLU A 24 -10.06 3.49 -10.82
C GLU A 24 -10.34 2.04 -11.27
N ILE A 25 -10.80 1.85 -12.52
CA ILE A 25 -10.97 0.52 -13.12
C ILE A 25 -9.62 -0.17 -13.30
N ILE A 26 -8.60 0.54 -13.79
CA ILE A 26 -7.25 -0.01 -13.96
C ILE A 26 -6.66 -0.43 -12.61
N ILE A 27 -6.81 0.40 -11.57
CA ILE A 27 -6.37 0.08 -10.20
C ILE A 27 -7.11 -1.17 -9.69
N SER A 28 -8.42 -1.26 -9.90
CA SER A 28 -9.23 -2.42 -9.51
C SER A 28 -8.75 -3.71 -10.18
N LEU A 29 -8.49 -3.67 -11.49
CA LEU A 29 -7.93 -4.80 -12.25
C LEU A 29 -6.53 -5.17 -11.77
N PHE A 30 -5.70 -4.19 -11.42
CA PHE A 30 -4.38 -4.42 -10.88
C PHE A 30 -4.44 -5.11 -9.51
N ILE A 31 -5.33 -4.68 -8.62
CA ILE A 31 -5.56 -5.33 -7.32
C ILE A 31 -6.05 -6.78 -7.52
N ALA A 32 -6.95 -7.01 -8.48
CA ALA A 32 -7.39 -8.36 -8.84
C ALA A 32 -6.23 -9.23 -9.37
N GLY A 33 -5.32 -8.65 -10.16
CA GLY A 33 -4.08 -9.29 -10.57
C GLY A 33 -3.18 -9.67 -9.38
N LEU A 34 -2.99 -8.76 -8.41
CA LEU A 34 -2.25 -9.04 -7.18
C LEU A 34 -2.90 -10.18 -6.36
N LEU A 35 -4.23 -10.21 -6.27
CA LEU A 35 -4.96 -11.31 -5.64
C LEU A 35 -4.68 -12.65 -6.32
N ALA A 36 -4.68 -12.70 -7.65
CA ALA A 36 -4.33 -13.90 -8.41
C ALA A 36 -2.86 -14.31 -8.21
N LEU A 37 -1.94 -13.36 -8.08
CA LEU A 37 -0.53 -13.65 -7.79
C LEU A 37 -0.35 -14.23 -6.38
N VAL A 38 -1.01 -13.65 -5.38
CA VAL A 38 -1.04 -14.21 -4.01
C VAL A 38 -1.67 -15.60 -4.02
N TYR A 39 -2.68 -15.86 -4.84
CA TYR A 39 -3.25 -17.19 -5.02
C TYR A 39 -2.23 -18.23 -5.49
N LYS A 40 -1.43 -17.88 -6.51
CA LYS A 40 -0.51 -18.80 -7.14
C LYS A 40 0.80 -18.95 -6.38
N ASN A 41 1.09 -18.07 -5.42
CA ASN A 41 2.34 -18.12 -4.67
C ASN A 41 2.40 -19.34 -3.73
N ILE A 42 3.31 -20.27 -4.03
CA ILE A 42 3.51 -21.52 -3.29
C ILE A 42 4.28 -21.28 -1.98
N HIS A 43 5.10 -20.22 -1.92
CA HIS A 43 5.94 -19.93 -0.76
C HIS A 43 5.14 -19.32 0.42
N TYR A 44 3.89 -18.92 0.20
CA TYR A 44 3.06 -18.32 1.24
C TYR A 44 2.50 -19.39 2.17
N SER A 45 2.65 -19.20 3.48
CA SER A 45 1.93 -20.01 4.46
C SER A 45 0.41 -19.75 4.36
N LYS A 46 -0.41 -20.76 4.69
CA LYS A 46 -1.89 -20.65 4.64
C LYS A 46 -2.41 -19.41 5.37
N GLN A 47 -1.86 -19.13 6.56
CA GLN A 47 -2.22 -17.98 7.38
C GLN A 47 -1.90 -16.65 6.68
N ARG A 48 -0.71 -16.53 6.07
CA ARG A 48 -0.26 -15.28 5.43
C ARG A 48 -1.02 -15.02 4.15
N LYS A 49 -1.23 -16.06 3.34
CA LYS A 49 -2.10 -16.01 2.17
C LYS A 49 -3.46 -15.43 2.54
N ARG A 50 -4.09 -15.95 3.59
CA ARG A 50 -5.37 -15.44 4.11
C ARG A 50 -5.31 -13.95 4.47
N ASN A 51 -4.27 -13.50 5.18
CA ASN A 51 -4.15 -12.10 5.59
C ASN A 51 -3.89 -11.16 4.40
N SER A 52 -3.08 -11.58 3.43
CA SER A 52 -2.87 -10.84 2.17
C SER A 52 -4.16 -10.74 1.35
N TYR A 53 -4.96 -11.82 1.30
CA TYR A 53 -6.27 -11.83 0.66
C TYR A 53 -7.24 -10.83 1.30
N TRP A 54 -7.34 -10.85 2.64
CA TRP A 54 -8.19 -9.88 3.35
C TRP A 54 -7.74 -8.44 3.10
N SER A 55 -6.44 -8.18 3.12
CA SER A 55 -5.91 -6.83 2.89
C SER A 55 -6.19 -6.33 1.46
N LEU A 56 -5.90 -7.14 0.45
CA LEU A 56 -6.13 -6.78 -0.96
C LEU A 56 -7.62 -6.72 -1.30
N GLY A 57 -8.44 -7.64 -0.76
CA GLY A 57 -9.89 -7.61 -0.93
C GLY A 57 -10.52 -6.38 -0.29
N LEU A 58 -10.07 -5.99 0.91
CA LEU A 58 -10.52 -4.77 1.57
C LEU A 58 -10.09 -3.52 0.79
N LEU A 59 -8.86 -3.48 0.25
CA LEU A 59 -8.41 -2.40 -0.62
C LEU A 59 -9.28 -2.26 -1.86
N LEU A 60 -9.64 -3.37 -2.51
CA LEU A 60 -10.55 -3.36 -3.66
C LEU A 60 -11.93 -2.80 -3.29
N ILE A 61 -12.48 -3.20 -2.14
CA ILE A 61 -13.76 -2.68 -1.66
C ILE A 61 -13.68 -1.17 -1.40
N ILE A 62 -12.62 -0.70 -0.72
CA ILE A 62 -12.39 0.73 -0.47
C ILE A 62 -12.33 1.51 -1.80
N ASN A 63 -11.61 0.97 -2.79
CA ASN A 63 -11.49 1.56 -4.12
C ASN A 63 -12.86 1.74 -4.80
N LEU A 64 -13.70 0.71 -4.78
CA LEU A 64 -15.04 0.76 -5.34
C LEU A 64 -15.99 1.70 -4.57
N ILE A 65 -15.87 1.76 -3.25
CA ILE A 65 -16.64 2.68 -2.41
C ILE A 65 -16.26 4.14 -2.71
N GLU A 66 -14.97 4.42 -2.87
CA GLU A 66 -14.53 5.77 -3.22
C GLU A 66 -14.99 6.14 -4.64
N TRP A 67 -14.82 5.27 -5.63
CA TRP A 67 -15.33 5.50 -6.98
C TRP A 67 -16.84 5.77 -7.00
N THR A 68 -17.64 4.92 -6.34
CA THR A 68 -19.09 5.14 -6.24
C THR A 68 -19.44 6.41 -5.47
N SER A 69 -18.67 6.80 -4.46
CA SER A 69 -18.86 8.09 -3.77
C SER A 69 -18.70 9.27 -4.72
N VAL A 70 -17.75 9.22 -5.66
CA VAL A 70 -17.55 10.28 -6.66
C VAL A 70 -18.71 10.33 -7.65
N MET A 71 -19.19 9.16 -8.09
CA MET A 71 -20.34 9.10 -9.01
C MET A 71 -21.64 9.63 -8.39
N LEU A 72 -21.78 9.51 -7.07
CA LEU A 72 -22.94 9.98 -6.33
C LEU A 72 -22.86 11.46 -5.91
N ASP A 73 -21.67 12.07 -5.97
CA ASP A 73 -21.42 13.45 -5.57
C ASP A 73 -22.06 14.43 -6.59
N GLY A 74 -22.98 15.28 -6.13
CA GLY A 74 -23.76 16.17 -6.98
C GLY A 74 -24.83 15.47 -7.84
N PHE A 75 -25.06 14.17 -7.64
CA PHE A 75 -26.18 13.45 -8.27
C PHE A 75 -27.50 13.77 -7.57
N SER A 76 -28.63 13.26 -8.09
CA SER A 76 -29.96 13.58 -7.55
C SER A 76 -30.09 13.24 -6.05
N GLY A 77 -30.82 14.09 -5.31
CA GLY A 77 -30.96 13.98 -3.85
C GLY A 77 -31.58 12.66 -3.35
N GLN A 78 -32.19 11.87 -4.23
CA GLN A 78 -32.68 10.52 -3.92
C GLN A 78 -31.56 9.56 -3.51
N TYR A 79 -30.32 9.80 -3.97
CA TYR A 79 -29.16 8.97 -3.67
C TYR A 79 -28.30 9.50 -2.52
N ARG A 80 -28.75 10.55 -1.82
CA ARG A 80 -28.02 11.15 -0.71
C ARG A 80 -27.66 10.15 0.38
N ILE A 81 -28.57 9.23 0.70
CA ILE A 81 -28.31 8.20 1.71
C ILE A 81 -27.15 7.27 1.32
N TRP A 82 -27.03 6.95 0.03
CA TRP A 82 -25.93 6.13 -0.49
C TRP A 82 -24.59 6.85 -0.40
N LEU A 83 -24.57 8.16 -0.68
CA LEU A 83 -23.36 8.98 -0.52
C LEU A 83 -22.92 9.05 0.94
N VAL A 84 -23.86 9.22 1.89
CA VAL A 84 -23.59 9.17 3.33
C VAL A 84 -22.96 7.82 3.71
N ILE A 85 -23.57 6.72 3.29
CA ILE A 85 -23.10 5.36 3.59
C ILE A 85 -21.69 5.18 3.03
N ASN A 86 -21.45 5.57 1.78
CA ASN A 86 -20.14 5.38 1.16
C ASN A 86 -19.05 6.20 1.85
N LYS A 87 -19.32 7.46 2.23
CA LYS A 87 -18.34 8.28 2.97
C LYS A 87 -18.08 7.75 4.38
N PHE A 88 -19.13 7.29 5.07
CA PHE A 88 -18.98 6.61 6.36
C PHE A 88 -18.10 5.35 6.24
N LEU A 89 -18.38 4.49 5.25
CA LEU A 89 -17.62 3.28 5.01
C LEU A 89 -16.17 3.60 4.62
N ASN A 90 -15.95 4.58 3.74
CA ASN A 90 -14.59 4.90 3.29
C ASN A 90 -13.71 5.39 4.47
N HIS A 91 -14.21 6.35 5.25
CA HIS A 91 -13.50 6.84 6.43
C HIS A 91 -13.35 5.78 7.54
N SER A 92 -14.26 4.79 7.59
CA SER A 92 -14.14 3.69 8.56
C SER A 92 -13.11 2.66 8.11
N LEU A 93 -13.16 2.22 6.86
CA LEU A 93 -12.42 1.06 6.35
C LEU A 93 -10.93 1.35 6.07
N ILE A 94 -10.54 2.57 5.70
CA ILE A 94 -9.14 2.92 5.44
C ILE A 94 -8.23 2.61 6.67
N PRO A 95 -8.56 3.04 7.89
CA PRO A 95 -7.82 2.63 9.08
C PRO A 95 -7.80 1.11 9.32
N PHE A 96 -8.91 0.40 9.04
CA PHE A 96 -8.95 -1.07 9.15
C PHE A 96 -8.01 -1.76 8.17
N LEU A 97 -7.81 -1.20 6.96
CA LEU A 97 -6.83 -1.72 6.01
C LEU A 97 -5.44 -1.80 6.65
N GLY A 98 -5.03 -0.75 7.36
CA GLY A 98 -3.74 -0.74 8.06
C GLY A 98 -3.58 -1.86 9.09
N TYR A 99 -4.65 -2.19 9.82
CA TYR A 99 -4.66 -3.32 10.76
C TYR A 99 -4.41 -4.67 10.06
N PHE A 100 -5.11 -4.93 8.95
CA PHE A 100 -4.89 -6.17 8.20
C PHE A 100 -3.49 -6.24 7.59
N VAL A 101 -2.95 -5.10 7.13
CA VAL A 101 -1.58 -5.00 6.63
C VAL A 101 -0.55 -5.34 7.71
N ILE A 102 -0.71 -4.84 8.93
CA ILE A 102 0.16 -5.20 10.07
C ILE A 102 0.19 -6.71 10.28
N HIS A 103 -0.97 -7.36 10.22
CA HIS A 103 -1.10 -8.80 10.41
C HIS A 103 -0.57 -9.66 9.25
N ILE A 104 -0.19 -9.09 8.10
CA ILE A 104 0.60 -9.81 7.09
C ILE A 104 1.99 -10.13 7.67
N TRP A 105 2.59 -9.19 8.40
CA TRP A 105 3.97 -9.24 8.87
C TRP A 105 4.08 -9.82 10.29
N VAL A 106 3.25 -9.33 11.21
CA VAL A 106 3.34 -9.66 12.62
C VAL A 106 2.03 -10.28 13.09
N ARG A 107 2.10 -11.52 13.63
CA ARG A 107 0.91 -12.23 14.12
C ARG A 107 0.29 -11.54 15.34
N HIS A 108 1.13 -11.04 16.24
CA HIS A 108 0.73 -10.31 17.45
C HIS A 108 1.59 -9.06 17.57
N SER A 109 1.00 -7.91 17.29
CA SER A 109 1.68 -6.64 17.44
C SER A 109 1.47 -6.11 18.86
N LYS A 110 2.49 -5.44 19.41
CA LYS A 110 2.33 -4.69 20.68
C LYS A 110 1.24 -3.62 20.58
N TYR A 111 0.92 -3.22 19.35
CA TYR A 111 -0.08 -2.20 19.02
C TYR A 111 -1.50 -2.75 18.84
N ASP A 112 -1.74 -4.07 18.91
CA ASP A 112 -3.07 -4.64 18.63
C ASP A 112 -4.16 -4.05 19.54
N ARG A 113 -3.88 -3.87 20.83
CA ARG A 113 -4.83 -3.25 21.78
C ARG A 113 -5.06 -1.78 21.47
N LEU A 114 -4.00 -1.03 21.13
CA LEU A 114 -4.11 0.38 20.75
C LEU A 114 -4.94 0.56 19.48
N LEU A 115 -4.65 -0.25 18.46
CA LEU A 115 -5.38 -0.25 17.19
C LEU A 115 -6.84 -0.64 17.39
N ALA A 116 -7.15 -1.65 18.21
CA ALA A 116 -8.54 -2.01 18.50
C ALA A 116 -9.32 -0.82 19.08
N VAL A 117 -8.76 -0.14 20.09
CA VAL A 117 -9.39 1.05 20.70
C VAL A 117 -9.53 2.19 19.68
N LEU A 118 -8.49 2.45 18.91
CA LEU A 118 -8.45 3.55 17.93
C LEU A 118 -9.42 3.32 16.76
N LEU A 119 -9.53 2.08 16.27
CA LEU A 119 -10.44 1.70 15.19
C LEU A 119 -11.90 1.72 15.65
N THR A 120 -12.20 1.17 16.83
CA THR A 120 -13.55 1.27 17.41
C THR A 120 -13.92 2.73 17.68
N GLY A 121 -12.99 3.52 18.21
CA GLY A 121 -13.16 4.97 18.38
C GLY A 121 -13.42 5.69 17.06
N ASN A 122 -12.69 5.37 15.99
CA ASN A 122 -12.92 5.93 14.67
C ASN A 122 -14.33 5.60 14.17
N VAL A 123 -14.79 4.35 14.26
CA VAL A 123 -16.14 3.98 13.81
C VAL A 123 -17.22 4.76 14.56
N LEU A 124 -17.10 4.86 15.89
CA LEU A 124 -18.04 5.65 16.70
C LEU A 124 -18.00 7.13 16.34
N PHE A 125 -16.82 7.68 16.08
CA PHE A 125 -16.63 9.06 15.63
C PHE A 125 -17.27 9.31 14.25
N GLN A 126 -17.10 8.38 13.31
CA GLN A 126 -17.74 8.47 11.99
C GLN A 126 -19.26 8.31 12.07
N LEU A 127 -19.77 7.45 12.97
CA LEU A 127 -21.21 7.34 13.23
C LEU A 127 -21.78 8.65 13.80
N ALA A 128 -21.10 9.25 14.77
CA ALA A 128 -21.47 10.56 15.32
C ALA A 128 -21.43 11.65 14.24
N SER A 129 -20.48 11.58 13.31
CA SER A 129 -20.37 12.51 12.18
C SER A 129 -21.59 12.49 11.26
N ILE A 130 -22.32 11.37 11.13
CA ILE A 130 -23.53 11.31 10.29
C ILE A 130 -24.59 12.28 10.80
N ALA A 131 -24.75 12.38 12.12
CA ALA A 131 -25.74 13.26 12.75
C ALA A 131 -25.25 14.70 12.93
N THR A 132 -23.95 14.88 13.21
CA THR A 132 -23.38 16.17 13.65
C THR A 132 -22.61 16.91 12.55
N GLY A 133 -22.26 16.25 11.45
CA GLY A 133 -21.43 16.82 10.39
C GLY A 133 -19.96 17.03 10.75
N TRP A 134 -19.43 16.34 11.79
CA TRP A 134 -18.09 16.57 12.30
C TRP A 134 -16.96 16.29 11.30
N THR A 135 -16.96 15.13 10.67
CA THR A 135 -15.95 14.71 9.68
C THR A 135 -16.38 15.06 8.26
N PHE A 136 -17.65 14.88 7.95
CA PHE A 136 -18.22 15.17 6.63
C PHE A 136 -19.67 15.63 6.74
N SER A 137 -20.09 16.47 5.81
CA SER A 137 -21.48 16.90 5.66
C SER A 137 -21.87 16.89 4.18
N ILE A 138 -23.12 16.54 3.89
CA ILE A 138 -23.66 16.55 2.53
C ILE A 138 -24.76 17.60 2.46
N ASP A 139 -24.62 18.52 1.51
CA ASP A 139 -25.55 19.64 1.34
C ASP A 139 -26.86 19.20 0.66
N GLN A 140 -27.76 20.17 0.44
CA GLN A 140 -29.06 19.92 -0.19
C GLN A 140 -28.96 19.53 -1.68
N ASN A 141 -27.86 19.93 -2.33
CA ASN A 141 -27.54 19.61 -3.71
C ASN A 141 -26.75 18.30 -3.82
N ASN A 142 -26.66 17.53 -2.72
CA ASN A 142 -25.95 16.27 -2.63
C ASN A 142 -24.44 16.38 -2.92
N HIS A 143 -23.85 17.54 -2.64
CA HIS A 143 -22.40 17.72 -2.68
C HIS A 143 -21.76 17.41 -1.35
N TYR A 144 -20.63 16.71 -1.42
CA TYR A 144 -19.79 16.39 -0.28
C TYR A 144 -18.97 17.60 0.18
N HIS A 145 -18.99 17.88 1.48
CA HIS A 145 -18.15 18.87 2.13
C HIS A 145 -17.38 18.24 3.30
N GLN A 146 -16.10 18.62 3.44
CA GLN A 146 -15.29 18.24 4.59
C GLN A 146 -15.78 18.97 5.85
N GLY A 147 -15.95 18.22 6.93
CA GLY A 147 -16.39 18.74 8.23
C GLY A 147 -15.24 19.36 9.03
N ARG A 148 -15.58 20.19 10.02
CA ARG A 148 -14.61 20.94 10.84
C ARG A 148 -13.62 20.06 11.60
N TYR A 149 -14.01 18.85 11.98
CA TYR A 149 -13.19 17.91 12.75
C TYR A 149 -12.57 16.79 11.89
N TYR A 150 -12.53 16.97 10.56
CA TYR A 150 -11.91 16.01 9.65
C TYR A 150 -10.44 15.69 10.01
N TYR A 151 -9.71 16.66 10.55
CA TYR A 151 -8.32 16.47 10.99
C TYR A 151 -8.14 15.36 12.05
N VAL A 152 -9.18 15.04 12.84
CA VAL A 152 -9.13 13.94 13.82
C VAL A 152 -8.99 12.60 13.11
N TYR A 153 -9.79 12.38 12.06
CA TYR A 153 -9.68 11.21 11.19
C TYR A 153 -8.30 11.12 10.52
N PHE A 154 -7.80 12.25 10.02
CA PHE A 154 -6.47 12.31 9.42
C PHE A 154 -5.35 11.93 10.41
N ILE A 155 -5.42 12.39 11.66
CA ILE A 155 -4.48 12.00 12.73
C ILE A 155 -4.55 10.49 13.01
N ILE A 156 -5.75 9.91 13.06
CA ILE A 156 -5.95 8.45 13.22
C ILE A 156 -5.24 7.69 12.10
N CYS A 157 -5.40 8.13 10.84
CA CYS A 157 -4.70 7.53 9.69
C CYS A 157 -3.17 7.61 9.83
N ILE A 158 -2.64 8.75 10.27
CA ILE A 158 -1.19 8.91 10.53
C ILE A 158 -0.71 7.95 11.61
N ILE A 159 -1.43 7.82 12.72
CA ILE A 159 -1.08 6.89 13.82
C ILE A 159 -1.05 5.44 13.31
N VAL A 160 -2.07 5.03 12.54
CA VAL A 160 -2.11 3.68 11.93
C VAL A 160 -0.93 3.47 10.99
N MET A 161 -0.58 4.48 10.20
CA MET A 161 0.54 4.42 9.27
C MET A 161 1.89 4.23 10.01
N PHE A 162 2.10 4.95 11.12
CA PHE A 162 3.27 4.73 11.98
C PHE A 162 3.28 3.33 12.62
N ALA A 163 2.11 2.79 12.97
CA ALA A 163 2.00 1.42 13.49
C ALA A 163 2.38 0.37 12.43
N ILE A 164 2.02 0.59 11.16
CA ILE A 164 2.45 -0.28 10.03
C ILE A 164 3.97 -0.29 9.91
N VAL A 165 4.61 0.89 9.87
CA VAL A 165 6.08 1.00 9.77
C VAL A 165 6.76 0.35 10.96
N SER A 166 6.27 0.60 12.16
CA SER A 166 6.83 0.02 13.39
C SER A 166 6.69 -1.50 13.42
N ALA A 167 5.54 -2.04 12.98
CA ALA A 167 5.32 -3.48 12.92
C ALA A 167 6.23 -4.15 11.89
N TYR A 168 6.39 -3.54 10.70
CA TYR A 168 7.36 -4.04 9.73
C TYR A 168 8.78 -3.97 10.30
N HIS A 169 9.19 -2.85 10.90
CA HIS A 169 10.54 -2.69 11.42
C HIS A 169 10.86 -3.76 12.49
N GLN A 170 9.90 -4.07 13.35
CA GLN A 170 10.01 -5.18 14.30
C GLN A 170 10.15 -6.55 13.61
N PHE A 171 9.46 -6.77 12.48
CA PHE A 171 9.61 -7.99 11.69
C PHE A 171 10.99 -8.08 11.05
N GLU A 172 11.49 -6.97 10.48
CA GLU A 172 12.80 -6.89 9.86
C GLU A 172 13.91 -7.18 10.87
N GLN A 173 13.94 -6.45 11.99
CA GLN A 173 14.95 -6.61 13.05
C GLN A 173 15.06 -8.04 13.59
N LYS A 174 13.92 -8.74 13.72
CA LYS A 174 13.89 -10.12 14.21
C LYS A 174 14.43 -11.12 13.21
N THR A 175 14.52 -10.75 11.93
CA THR A 175 14.69 -11.71 10.86
C THR A 175 16.00 -11.51 10.09
N PHE A 176 16.38 -10.28 9.71
CA PHE A 176 17.69 -9.93 9.12
C PHE A 176 17.93 -8.41 9.16
N SER A 177 19.18 -7.95 9.20
CA SER A 177 19.56 -6.55 8.98
C SER A 177 19.45 -6.20 7.49
N GLY A 178 18.49 -5.38 7.02
CA GLY A 178 18.47 -5.04 5.59
C GLY A 178 17.42 -4.04 5.08
N ASP A 179 17.93 -2.86 4.72
CA ASP A 179 17.35 -1.77 3.91
C ASP A 179 16.10 -1.06 4.46
N CYS A 180 16.32 -0.34 5.57
CA CYS A 180 15.39 0.69 6.07
C CYS A 180 14.96 1.71 4.98
N LEU A 181 15.82 1.93 3.98
CA LEU A 181 15.59 2.90 2.90
C LEU A 181 14.38 2.54 2.01
N PHE A 182 14.21 1.27 1.64
CA PHE A 182 13.07 0.84 0.81
C PHE A 182 11.73 1.01 1.54
N MET A 183 11.75 0.73 2.83
CA MET A 183 10.64 0.93 3.76
C MET A 183 10.26 2.39 3.88
N PHE A 184 11.26 3.24 4.13
CA PHE A 184 11.09 4.68 4.20
C PHE A 184 10.51 5.23 2.89
N TYR A 185 11.03 4.79 1.75
CA TYR A 185 10.53 5.17 0.44
C TYR A 185 9.07 4.76 0.23
N THR A 186 8.71 3.52 0.55
CA THR A 186 7.33 3.02 0.43
C THR A 186 6.36 3.84 1.26
N PHE A 187 6.73 4.13 2.51
CA PHE A 187 5.95 4.99 3.41
C PHE A 187 5.85 6.43 2.89
N PHE A 188 6.96 7.00 2.42
CA PHE A 188 7.01 8.36 1.91
C PHE A 188 6.08 8.54 0.70
N VAL A 189 6.04 7.58 -0.22
CA VAL A 189 5.12 7.59 -1.37
C VAL A 189 3.66 7.57 -0.93
N VAL A 190 3.28 6.71 0.03
CA VAL A 190 1.92 6.65 0.55
C VAL A 190 1.56 7.96 1.27
N PHE A 191 2.43 8.44 2.15
CA PHE A 191 2.21 9.67 2.91
C PHE A 191 2.05 10.87 1.98
N LEU A 192 2.95 11.04 1.00
CA LEU A 192 2.88 12.12 0.03
C LEU A 192 1.58 12.05 -0.78
N GLY A 193 1.16 10.83 -1.17
CA GLY A 193 -0.10 10.59 -1.86
C GLY A 193 -1.32 11.07 -1.08
N ILE A 194 -1.37 10.77 0.22
CA ILE A 194 -2.45 11.22 1.11
C ILE A 194 -2.39 12.74 1.26
N VAL A 195 -1.21 13.32 1.52
CA VAL A 195 -1.04 14.78 1.69
C VAL A 195 -1.43 15.56 0.44
N ILE A 196 -1.07 15.07 -0.76
CA ILE A 196 -1.47 15.71 -2.03
C ILE A 196 -3.00 15.73 -2.16
N GLN A 197 -3.67 14.63 -1.83
CA GLN A 197 -5.12 14.57 -1.87
C GLN A 197 -5.76 15.57 -0.92
N GLU A 198 -5.26 15.67 0.32
CA GLU A 198 -5.79 16.60 1.31
C GLU A 198 -5.54 18.07 0.94
N VAL A 199 -4.33 18.42 0.48
CA VAL A 199 -3.99 19.79 0.06
C VAL A 199 -4.77 20.22 -1.18
N SER A 200 -5.12 19.27 -2.04
CA SER A 200 -5.95 19.52 -3.23
C SER A 200 -7.44 19.74 -2.92
N GLY A 201 -7.86 19.58 -1.66
CA GLY A 201 -9.27 19.64 -1.27
C GLY A 201 -10.12 18.55 -1.97
N GLY A 202 -9.50 17.41 -2.31
CA GLY A 202 -10.14 16.33 -3.05
C GLY A 202 -10.22 16.53 -4.57
N ALA A 203 -9.62 17.59 -5.12
CA ALA A 203 -9.54 17.78 -6.57
C ALA A 203 -8.62 16.75 -7.26
N LEU A 204 -7.57 16.30 -6.56
CA LEU A 204 -6.71 15.21 -6.98
C LEU A 204 -6.93 14.02 -6.05
N ARG A 205 -7.43 12.91 -6.60
CA ARG A 205 -7.68 11.68 -5.84
C ARG A 205 -6.52 10.71 -6.01
N THR A 206 -5.53 10.80 -5.13
CA THR A 206 -4.27 10.06 -5.19
C THR A 206 -4.16 8.93 -4.17
N THR A 207 -5.06 8.86 -3.18
CA THR A 207 -4.99 7.90 -2.07
C THR A 207 -5.09 6.45 -2.54
N SER A 208 -6.08 6.10 -3.37
CA SER A 208 -6.26 4.73 -3.89
C SER A 208 -5.02 4.23 -4.63
N LEU A 209 -4.47 5.07 -5.51
CA LEU A 209 -3.28 4.78 -6.29
C LEU A 209 -2.06 4.55 -5.39
N THR A 210 -1.79 5.49 -4.48
CA THR A 210 -0.58 5.44 -3.64
C THR A 210 -0.63 4.30 -2.61
N ILE A 211 -1.78 4.02 -2.02
CA ILE A 211 -1.96 2.84 -1.14
C ILE A 211 -1.75 1.54 -1.94
N THR A 212 -2.26 1.45 -3.18
CA THR A 212 -2.07 0.27 -4.03
C THR A 212 -0.61 0.04 -4.38
N ILE A 213 0.13 1.11 -4.73
CA ILE A 213 1.57 1.05 -4.98
C ILE A 213 2.31 0.61 -3.70
N GLY A 214 1.97 1.20 -2.55
CA GLY A 214 2.54 0.82 -1.27
C GLY A 214 2.32 -0.66 -0.93
N MET A 215 1.10 -1.16 -1.16
CA MET A 215 0.76 -2.57 -0.97
C MET A 215 1.55 -3.49 -1.91
N CYS A 216 1.73 -3.09 -3.17
CA CYS A 216 2.54 -3.84 -4.13
C CYS A 216 4.00 -3.95 -3.65
N PHE A 217 4.60 -2.85 -3.19
CA PHE A 217 5.96 -2.83 -2.65
C PHE A 217 6.10 -3.71 -1.41
N LEU A 218 5.15 -3.64 -0.48
CA LEU A 218 5.13 -4.49 0.70
C LEU A 218 5.05 -5.98 0.32
N LEU A 219 4.14 -6.38 -0.58
CA LEU A 219 4.02 -7.77 -1.01
C LEU A 219 5.24 -8.26 -1.80
N ASN A 220 5.83 -7.43 -2.66
CA ASN A 220 7.04 -7.77 -3.39
C ASN A 220 8.23 -8.00 -2.45
N ARG A 221 8.41 -7.09 -1.48
CA ARG A 221 9.45 -7.25 -0.46
C ARG A 221 9.26 -8.53 0.35
N PHE A 222 8.01 -8.87 0.67
CA PHE A 222 7.70 -10.13 1.33
C PHE A 222 8.02 -11.36 0.47
N ASN A 223 7.73 -11.32 -0.84
CA ASN A 223 8.07 -12.39 -1.78
C ASN A 223 9.58 -12.63 -1.79
N ASN A 224 10.35 -11.55 -1.97
CA ASN A 224 11.81 -11.60 -1.97
C ASN A 224 12.36 -12.17 -0.66
N PHE A 225 11.76 -11.79 0.47
CA PHE A 225 12.12 -12.34 1.78
C PHE A 225 11.88 -13.85 1.84
N THR A 226 10.70 -14.31 1.44
CA THR A 226 10.33 -15.72 1.56
C THR A 226 11.16 -16.59 0.62
N GLN A 227 11.50 -16.06 -0.57
CA GLN A 227 12.38 -16.72 -1.53
C GLN A 227 13.80 -16.91 -0.96
N LYS A 228 14.39 -15.86 -0.36
CA LYS A 228 15.71 -15.98 0.30
C LYS A 228 15.72 -17.06 1.38
N VAL A 229 14.65 -17.16 2.18
CA VAL A 229 14.55 -18.20 3.22
C VAL A 229 14.42 -19.60 2.62
N SER A 230 13.68 -19.78 1.52
CA SER A 230 13.63 -21.08 0.84
C SER A 230 14.98 -21.46 0.23
N ASP A 231 15.69 -20.51 -0.38
CA ASP A 231 16.99 -20.75 -1.00
C ASP A 231 18.04 -21.16 0.04
N LEU A 232 18.02 -20.51 1.21
CA LEU A 232 18.88 -20.88 2.34
C LEU A 232 18.57 -22.28 2.88
N LYS A 233 17.29 -22.68 2.95
CA LYS A 233 16.92 -24.03 3.36
C LYS A 233 17.42 -25.07 2.38
N ILE A 234 17.20 -24.84 1.08
CA ILE A 234 17.69 -25.74 0.01
C ILE A 234 19.22 -25.85 0.06
N SER A 235 19.93 -24.72 0.23
CA SER A 235 21.39 -24.73 0.35
C SER A 235 21.86 -25.54 1.56
N ARG A 236 21.22 -25.36 2.73
CA ARG A 236 21.56 -26.12 3.93
C ARG A 236 21.29 -27.61 3.76
N ASP A 237 20.13 -27.98 3.22
CA ASP A 237 19.76 -29.39 3.04
C ASP A 237 20.70 -30.08 2.01
N ASN A 238 21.13 -29.34 0.97
CA ASN A 238 22.16 -29.81 0.03
C ASN A 238 23.54 -30.01 0.69
N VAL A 239 23.93 -29.14 1.63
CA VAL A 239 25.18 -29.29 2.39
C VAL A 239 25.10 -30.51 3.30
N VAL A 240 23.99 -30.69 4.03
CA VAL A 240 23.77 -31.86 4.91
C VAL A 240 23.82 -33.16 4.10
N MET A 241 23.13 -33.21 2.96
CA MET A 241 23.16 -34.39 2.08
C MET A 241 24.57 -34.69 1.55
N ARG A 242 25.36 -33.65 1.25
CA ARG A 242 26.75 -33.82 0.81
C ARG A 242 27.62 -34.37 1.94
N THR A 243 27.48 -33.88 3.18
CA THR A 243 28.25 -34.36 4.33
C THR A 243 27.93 -35.82 4.66
N ASP A 244 26.65 -36.21 4.65
CA ASP A 244 26.25 -37.60 4.91
C ASP A 244 26.82 -38.56 3.85
N MET A 245 26.82 -38.14 2.59
CA MET A 245 27.38 -38.94 1.50
C MET A 245 28.91 -39.07 1.62
N THR A 246 29.62 -38.01 2.00
CA THR A 246 31.07 -38.09 2.23
C THR A 246 31.44 -39.00 3.40
N ASP A 247 30.65 -39.02 4.47
CA ASP A 247 30.90 -39.90 5.62
C ASP A 247 30.65 -41.37 5.27
N ILE A 248 29.60 -41.66 4.49
CA ILE A 248 29.33 -42.99 3.95
C ILE A 248 30.48 -43.45 3.03
N MET A 249 30.93 -42.58 2.12
CA MET A 249 32.06 -42.92 1.23
C MET A 249 33.36 -43.14 2.00
N THR A 250 33.63 -42.35 3.05
CA THR A 250 34.81 -42.52 3.89
C THR A 250 34.75 -43.81 4.71
N GLY A 251 33.56 -44.20 5.19
CA GLY A 251 33.32 -45.49 5.86
C GLY A 251 33.49 -46.69 4.92
N ILE A 252 33.01 -46.60 3.68
CA ILE A 252 33.13 -47.66 2.66
C ILE A 252 34.58 -47.82 2.19
N VAL A 253 35.31 -46.72 1.95
CA VAL A 253 36.73 -46.77 1.56
C VAL A 253 37.61 -47.39 2.66
N LYS A 254 37.25 -47.22 3.93
CA LYS A 254 37.93 -47.90 5.05
C LYS A 254 37.60 -49.40 5.16
N ALA A 255 36.46 -49.84 4.60
CA ALA A 255 35.93 -51.19 4.76
C ALA A 255 36.18 -52.11 3.54
N GLY A 256 36.46 -51.57 2.35
CA GLY A 256 36.77 -52.39 1.19
C GLY A 256 37.01 -51.55 -0.05
N GLY A 257 38.15 -51.78 -0.71
CA GLY A 257 38.48 -51.09 -1.95
C GLY A 257 37.46 -51.40 -3.05
N LEU A 258 36.55 -50.46 -3.33
CA LEU A 258 35.73 -50.46 -4.54
C LEU A 258 35.24 -49.05 -4.92
N THR A 259 35.35 -48.77 -6.22
CA THR A 259 34.93 -47.58 -6.96
C THR A 259 33.41 -47.35 -6.94
N VAL A 260 32.96 -46.12 -6.68
CA VAL A 260 31.54 -45.73 -6.66
C VAL A 260 31.22 -44.77 -7.81
N CYS A 261 30.24 -45.14 -8.63
CA CYS A 261 29.65 -44.29 -9.67
C CYS A 261 28.81 -43.15 -9.06
N ALA A 262 29.12 -41.92 -9.45
CA ALA A 262 28.39 -40.72 -9.06
C ALA A 262 27.20 -40.47 -10.00
N CYS A 263 25.97 -40.59 -9.47
CA CYS A 263 24.78 -40.05 -10.13
C CYS A 263 24.62 -38.57 -9.76
N LEU A 264 25.05 -37.68 -10.66
CA LEU A 264 24.74 -36.26 -10.63
C LEU A 264 23.30 -36.04 -11.12
N TYR A 265 22.40 -35.61 -10.23
CA TYR A 265 21.05 -35.19 -10.59
C TYR A 265 21.10 -33.75 -11.13
N SER A 266 20.63 -33.55 -12.37
CA SER A 266 20.65 -32.26 -13.06
C SER A 266 19.66 -31.27 -12.46
N GLY A 267 20.17 -30.10 -12.06
CA GLY A 267 19.35 -28.96 -11.64
C GLY A 267 18.57 -28.36 -12.82
N ASP A 268 17.25 -28.30 -12.65
CA ASP A 268 16.30 -27.72 -13.59
C ASP A 268 16.42 -26.19 -13.62
N ARG A 269 16.70 -25.62 -14.80
CA ARG A 269 16.90 -24.18 -15.07
C ARG A 269 15.57 -23.48 -15.42
N GLY A 270 14.55 -23.64 -14.57
CA GLY A 270 13.19 -23.15 -14.86
C GLY A 270 12.76 -21.81 -14.26
N GLN A 271 13.49 -21.22 -13.30
CA GLN A 271 12.92 -20.18 -12.43
C GLN A 271 13.41 -18.73 -12.63
N VAL A 272 14.34 -18.47 -13.55
CA VAL A 272 14.88 -17.11 -13.75
C VAL A 272 13.98 -16.23 -14.64
N GLY A 273 13.09 -16.83 -15.44
CA GLY A 273 12.22 -16.10 -16.37
C GLY A 273 11.12 -15.27 -15.69
N GLY A 274 10.56 -15.75 -14.58
CA GLY A 274 9.42 -15.09 -13.92
C GLY A 274 9.77 -13.73 -13.31
N THR A 275 10.92 -13.63 -12.64
CA THR A 275 11.35 -12.43 -11.91
C THR A 275 11.83 -11.33 -12.86
N ILE A 276 12.49 -11.71 -13.97
CA ILE A 276 12.98 -10.78 -15.00
C ILE A 276 11.81 -10.23 -15.83
N MET A 277 10.83 -11.06 -16.17
CA MET A 277 9.65 -10.60 -16.90
C MET A 277 8.74 -9.69 -16.04
N PHE A 278 8.74 -9.91 -14.71
CA PHE A 278 8.03 -9.05 -13.75
C PHE A 278 8.72 -7.70 -13.58
N THR A 279 10.06 -7.66 -13.53
CA THR A 279 10.82 -6.41 -13.39
C THR A 279 10.77 -5.56 -14.66
N ILE A 280 10.81 -6.16 -15.84
CA ILE A 280 10.72 -5.42 -17.12
C ILE A 280 9.31 -4.88 -17.35
N SER A 281 8.26 -5.68 -17.13
CA SER A 281 6.87 -5.23 -17.23
C SER A 281 6.55 -4.12 -16.22
N PHE A 282 7.14 -4.19 -15.02
CA PHE A 282 7.00 -3.19 -13.96
C PHE A 282 7.77 -1.90 -14.27
N LEU A 283 8.96 -1.99 -14.86
CA LEU A 283 9.73 -0.82 -15.30
C LEU A 283 8.97 -0.05 -16.40
N ILE A 284 8.38 -0.76 -17.37
CA ILE A 284 7.61 -0.17 -18.47
C ILE A 284 6.36 0.56 -17.93
N LEU A 285 5.67 -0.01 -16.93
CA LEU A 285 4.51 0.62 -16.30
C LEU A 285 4.90 1.85 -15.46
N LEU A 286 6.03 1.78 -14.71
CA LEU A 286 6.57 2.90 -13.93
C LEU A 286 7.04 4.05 -14.82
N ILE A 287 7.69 3.75 -15.94
CA ILE A 287 8.10 4.72 -16.95
C ILE A 287 6.86 5.39 -17.57
N PHE A 288 5.80 4.63 -17.85
CA PHE A 288 4.55 5.19 -18.39
C PHE A 288 3.82 6.10 -17.38
N LEU A 289 3.77 5.70 -16.10
CA LEU A 289 3.15 6.49 -15.02
C LEU A 289 3.96 7.75 -14.66
N THR A 290 5.29 7.68 -14.71
CA THR A 290 6.16 8.83 -14.37
C THR A 290 6.32 9.83 -15.51
N ILE A 291 6.34 9.39 -16.77
CA ILE A 291 6.52 10.29 -17.92
C ILE A 291 5.22 11.03 -18.28
N VAL A 292 4.04 10.45 -18.02
CA VAL A 292 2.76 11.05 -18.46
C VAL A 292 2.01 11.73 -17.31
N ALA A 293 1.94 11.15 -16.11
CA ALA A 293 1.10 11.68 -15.03
C ALA A 293 1.79 12.76 -14.18
N VAL A 294 3.10 12.65 -13.97
CA VAL A 294 3.86 13.54 -13.09
C VAL A 294 4.07 14.94 -13.71
N PRO A 295 4.39 15.11 -15.00
CA PRO A 295 4.57 16.45 -15.58
C PRO A 295 3.26 17.24 -15.67
N VAL A 296 2.13 16.55 -15.92
CA VAL A 296 0.81 17.18 -15.99
C VAL A 296 0.33 17.64 -14.61
N ALA A 297 0.57 16.84 -13.57
CA ALA A 297 0.27 17.21 -12.18
C ALA A 297 1.19 18.33 -11.66
N ILE A 298 2.49 18.31 -12.00
CA ILE A 298 3.44 19.36 -11.62
C ILE A 298 3.16 20.67 -12.36
N ALA A 299 2.81 20.64 -13.64
CA ALA A 299 2.42 21.84 -14.40
C ALA A 299 1.14 22.48 -13.86
N ALA A 300 0.16 21.69 -13.42
CA ALA A 300 -1.05 22.18 -12.77
C ALA A 300 -0.80 22.70 -11.34
N PHE A 301 0.17 22.12 -10.62
CA PHE A 301 0.54 22.49 -9.25
C PHE A 301 1.39 23.77 -9.18
N LEU A 302 2.32 23.96 -10.12
CA LEU A 302 3.20 25.16 -10.17
C LEU A 302 2.44 26.45 -10.52
N LEU A 303 1.28 26.36 -11.17
CA LEU A 303 0.46 27.52 -11.54
C LEU A 303 -0.45 28.04 -10.41
N LYS A 304 -0.63 27.31 -9.30
CA LYS A 304 -1.70 27.60 -8.32
C LYS A 304 -1.27 27.79 -6.87
N VAL A 305 -0.03 27.45 -6.50
CA VAL A 305 0.35 27.42 -5.07
C VAL A 305 1.08 28.69 -4.64
N SER A 306 0.36 29.55 -3.92
CA SER A 306 0.86 30.76 -3.28
C SER A 306 1.74 30.43 -2.05
N PHE A 307 2.74 31.28 -1.78
CA PHE A 307 3.86 31.17 -0.82
C PHE A 307 3.55 30.69 0.61
N LYS A 308 2.28 30.69 1.05
CA LYS A 308 1.88 30.21 2.38
C LYS A 308 2.08 28.70 2.57
N ILE A 309 1.86 27.88 1.55
CA ILE A 309 1.95 26.41 1.66
C ILE A 309 3.42 25.94 1.67
N LEU A 310 4.31 26.67 0.98
CA LEU A 310 5.74 26.40 0.99
C LEU A 310 6.35 26.58 2.39
N GLY A 311 5.88 27.58 3.16
CA GLY A 311 6.30 27.77 4.55
C GLY A 311 5.89 26.63 5.49
N TRP A 312 4.68 26.08 5.32
CA TRP A 312 4.22 24.93 6.11
C TRP A 312 4.95 23.64 5.74
N LEU A 313 5.19 23.39 4.45
CA LEU A 313 5.97 22.24 3.98
C LEU A 313 7.43 22.30 4.44
N ILE A 314 8.08 23.48 4.38
CA ILE A 314 9.44 23.67 4.89
C ILE A 314 9.47 23.45 6.41
N GLY A 315 8.48 23.95 7.16
CA GLY A 315 8.38 23.74 8.61
C GLY A 315 8.19 22.28 9.01
N ILE A 316 7.35 21.53 8.29
CA ILE A 316 7.13 20.09 8.50
C ILE A 316 8.37 19.28 8.10
N CYS A 317 9.02 19.60 6.97
CA CYS A 317 10.26 18.96 6.57
C CYS A 317 11.41 19.24 7.55
N PHE A 318 11.50 20.45 8.10
CA PHE A 318 12.52 20.82 9.08
C PHE A 318 12.30 20.12 10.42
N THR A 319 11.05 20.08 10.90
CA THR A 319 10.72 19.35 12.15
C THR A 319 10.93 17.84 12.01
N LEU A 320 10.57 17.24 10.86
CA LEU A 320 10.86 15.84 10.59
C LEU A 320 12.37 15.56 10.49
N ALA A 321 13.15 16.42 9.82
CA ALA A 321 14.59 16.29 9.73
C ALA A 321 15.28 16.41 11.11
N LEU A 322 14.77 17.29 11.98
CA LEU A 322 15.28 17.50 13.33
C LEU A 322 14.92 16.33 14.25
N LEU A 323 13.72 15.75 14.11
CA LEU A 323 13.30 14.52 14.79
C LEU A 323 14.12 13.31 14.34
N ILE A 324 14.42 13.20 13.04
CA ILE A 324 15.25 12.14 12.46
C ILE A 324 16.70 12.28 12.97
N SER A 325 17.23 13.49 13.04
CA SER A 325 18.59 13.74 13.56
C SER A 325 18.70 13.39 15.05
N LEU A 326 17.68 13.73 15.85
CA LEU A 326 17.61 13.36 17.27
C LEU A 326 17.45 11.85 17.48
N LEU A 327 16.67 11.17 16.63
CA LEU A 327 16.52 9.71 16.66
C LEU A 327 17.81 8.99 16.27
N LEU A 328 18.58 9.52 15.31
CA LEU A 328 19.87 8.96 14.92
C LEU A 328 20.93 9.14 16.02
N ILE A 329 20.95 10.30 16.70
CA ILE A 329 21.85 10.55 17.85
C ILE A 329 21.51 9.66 19.05
N SER A 330 20.23 9.27 19.23
CA SER A 330 19.81 8.37 20.31
C SER A 330 20.12 6.89 20.05
N VAL A 331 20.53 6.52 18.82
CA VAL A 331 20.78 5.13 18.40
C VAL A 331 22.28 4.84 18.23
N MET A 332 23.15 5.86 18.26
CA MET A 332 24.61 5.73 18.35
C MET A 332 25.07 5.67 19.80
#